data_AF-A0A928S872-F1
#
_entry.id   AF-A0A928S872-F1
#
_cell.length_a   1.000
_cell.length_b   1.000
_cell.length_c   1.000
_cell.angle_alpha   90.00
_cell.angle_beta   90.00
_cell.angle_gamma   90.00
#
_symmetry.space_group_name_H-M   'P 1'
#
loop_
_entity.id
_entity.type
_entity.pdbx_description
1 polymer ?
#
loop_
_entity_poly.entity_id
_entity_poly.type
_entity_poly.pdbx_seq_one_letter_code
_entity_poly.pdbx_strand_id
1 'polypeptide(L)'
;MNQELFQTLLAALTPKALAYLARDLEENQAEWQSYPEDAPPAATQQMFQQTLAVIRAAGAARAEAEGLDFAQLVEQAREEQSAEEDWMTQRNQQIRQNWLSDLE
;
A
#
# COMPACT_ATOMS: atom_id res chain seq x y z
N MET A 1 6.75 21.55 2.76
CA MET A 1 5.48 21.09 2.16
C MET A 1 4.35 21.83 2.87
N ASN A 2 3.43 22.49 2.17
CA ASN A 2 2.32 23.16 2.84
C ASN A 2 1.32 22.08 3.32
N GLN A 3 1.15 21.96 4.63
CA GLN A 3 0.29 20.95 5.25
C GLN A 3 -1.17 21.10 4.81
N GLU A 4 -1.62 22.32 4.53
CA GLU A 4 -2.96 22.61 4.03
C GLU A 4 -3.17 22.06 2.61
N LEU A 5 -2.17 22.21 1.74
CA LEU A 5 -2.22 21.66 0.39
C LEU A 5 -2.27 20.14 0.42
N PHE A 6 -1.48 19.51 1.29
CA PHE A 6 -1.48 18.06 1.47
C PHE A 6 -2.85 17.55 1.95
N GLN A 7 -3.44 18.19 2.95
CA GLN A 7 -4.79 17.83 3.42
C GLN A 7 -5.86 18.03 2.34
N THR A 8 -5.74 19.09 1.54
CA THR A 8 -6.65 19.35 0.41
C THR A 8 -6.55 18.26 -0.64
N LEU A 9 -5.33 17.79 -0.94
CA LEU A 9 -5.11 16.67 -1.86
C LEU A 9 -5.72 15.38 -1.33
N LEU A 10 -5.53 15.05 -0.05
CA LEU A 10 -6.15 13.87 0.57
C LEU A 10 -7.68 13.95 0.52
N ALA A 11 -8.24 15.15 0.72
CA ALA A 11 -9.68 15.39 0.59
C ALA A 11 -10.22 15.26 -0.85
N ALA A 12 -9.37 15.16 -1.86
CA ALA A 12 -9.82 14.86 -3.23
C ALA A 12 -9.86 13.35 -3.53
N LEU A 13 -9.24 12.52 -2.69
CA LEU A 13 -9.08 11.08 -2.93
C LEU A 13 -10.25 10.26 -2.40
N THR A 14 -10.64 9.21 -3.12
CA THR A 14 -11.66 8.25 -2.65
C THR A 14 -11.15 7.46 -1.42
N PRO A 15 -12.05 6.90 -0.58
CA PRO A 15 -11.64 6.02 0.51
C PRO A 15 -10.75 4.87 0.03
N LYS A 16 -11.08 4.27 -1.13
CA LYS A 16 -10.28 3.20 -1.72
C LYS A 16 -8.85 3.66 -2.09
N ALA A 17 -8.70 4.85 -2.69
CA ALA A 17 -7.37 5.39 -3.00
C ALA A 17 -6.54 5.66 -1.74
N LEU A 18 -7.17 6.17 -0.67
CA LEU A 18 -6.52 6.36 0.62
C LEU A 18 -6.13 5.03 1.28
N ALA A 19 -6.92 3.98 1.09
CA ALA A 19 -6.63 2.64 1.60
C ALA A 19 -5.40 2.02 0.92
N TYR A 20 -5.28 2.14 -0.40
CA TYR A 20 -4.06 1.71 -1.12
C TYR A 20 -2.82 2.48 -0.64
N LEU A 21 -2.92 3.80 -0.45
CA LEU A 21 -1.80 4.59 0.06
C LEU A 21 -1.40 4.17 1.49
N ALA A 22 -2.37 3.93 2.37
CA ALA A 22 -2.09 3.44 3.71
C ALA A 22 -1.40 2.06 3.67
N ARG A 23 -1.89 1.14 2.83
CA ARG A 23 -1.32 -0.18 2.59
C ARG A 23 0.12 -0.11 2.09
N ASP A 24 0.40 0.70 1.05
CA ASP A 24 1.75 0.88 0.51
C ASP A 24 2.72 1.37 1.58
N LEU A 25 2.29 2.33 2.39
CA LEU A 25 3.12 2.87 3.44
C LEU A 25 3.37 1.85 4.56
N GLU A 26 2.36 1.06 4.94
CA GLU A 26 2.51 0.01 5.94
C GLU A 26 3.45 -1.11 5.47
N GLU A 27 3.44 -1.44 4.18
CA GLU A 27 4.35 -2.42 3.59
C GLU A 27 5.80 -1.94 3.63
N ASN A 28 6.07 -0.70 3.21
CA ASN A 28 7.41 -0.10 3.34
C ASN A 28 7.88 -0.08 4.79
N GLN A 29 6.98 0.22 5.74
CA GLN A 29 7.33 0.18 7.16
C GLN A 29 7.66 -1.25 7.64
N ALA A 30 6.92 -2.25 7.18
CA ALA A 30 7.18 -3.66 7.51
C ALA A 30 8.47 -4.17 6.85
N GLU A 31 8.80 -3.70 5.65
CA GLU A 31 10.06 -4.00 4.97
C GLU A 31 11.24 -3.50 5.78
N TRP A 32 11.20 -2.26 6.30
CA TRP A 32 12.27 -1.73 7.16
C TRP A 32 12.41 -2.46 8.50
N GLN A 33 11.34 -3.08 9.00
CA GLN A 33 11.44 -3.95 10.19
C GLN A 33 12.14 -5.26 9.86
N SER A 34 11.98 -5.74 8.63
CA SER A 34 12.61 -6.97 8.13
C SER A 34 14.06 -6.75 7.69
N TYR A 35 14.35 -5.58 7.12
CA TYR A 35 15.66 -5.13 6.63
C TYR A 35 16.02 -3.75 7.21
N PRO A 36 16.42 -3.69 8.50
CA PRO A 36 16.72 -2.42 9.16
C PRO A 36 17.86 -1.62 8.55
N GLU A 37 18.77 -2.27 7.82
CA GLU A 37 19.87 -1.65 7.09
C GLU A 37 19.41 -0.76 5.93
N ASP A 38 18.27 -1.06 5.33
CA ASP A 38 17.67 -0.30 4.24
C ASP A 38 16.71 0.79 4.75
N ALA A 39 16.48 0.83 6.07
CA ALA A 39 15.60 1.80 6.67
C ALA A 39 16.17 3.23 6.51
N PRO A 40 15.34 4.21 6.13
CA PRO A 40 15.80 5.58 6.00
C PRO A 40 16.18 6.15 7.38
N PRO A 41 16.85 7.32 7.45
CA PRO A 41 17.20 7.94 8.73
C PRO A 41 15.97 8.14 9.64
N ALA A 42 16.17 8.07 10.96
CA ALA A 42 15.08 8.14 11.94
C ALA A 42 14.13 9.33 11.76
N ALA A 43 14.65 10.50 11.36
CA ALA A 43 13.83 11.67 11.05
C ALA A 43 12.84 11.41 9.90
N THR A 44 13.28 10.72 8.85
CA THR A 44 12.45 10.34 7.70
C THR A 44 11.42 9.30 8.12
N GLN A 45 11.80 8.31 8.94
CA GLN A 45 10.85 7.33 9.49
C GLN A 45 9.74 8.01 10.32
N GLN A 46 10.09 9.04 11.11
CA GLN A 46 9.10 9.79 11.88
C GLN A 46 8.14 10.57 10.98
N MET A 47 8.64 11.24 9.95
CA MET A 47 7.79 11.92 8.95
C MET A 47 6.86 10.93 8.25
N PHE A 48 7.35 9.73 7.97
CA PHE A 48 6.57 8.67 7.35
C PHE A 48 5.42 8.21 8.25
N GLN A 49 5.70 7.92 9.53
CA GLN A 49 4.67 7.56 10.51
C GLN A 49 3.61 8.65 10.68
N GLN A 50 4.02 9.92 10.71
CA GLN A 50 3.09 11.05 10.73
C GLN A 50 2.22 11.09 9.48
N THR A 51 2.81 10.85 8.30
CA THR A 51 2.09 10.82 7.02
C THR A 51 1.06 9.69 6.99
N LEU A 52 1.44 8.48 7.42
CA LEU A 52 0.53 7.35 7.54
C LEU A 52 -0.63 7.64 8.49
N ALA A 53 -0.37 8.26 9.64
CA ALA A 53 -1.41 8.63 10.60
C ALA A 53 -2.42 9.63 10.00
N VAL A 54 -1.94 10.63 9.25
CA VAL A 54 -2.80 11.61 8.57
C VAL A 54 -3.65 10.94 7.49
N ILE A 55 -3.07 10.05 6.69
CA ILE A 55 -3.79 9.30 5.65
C ILE A 55 -4.87 8.41 6.28
N ARG A 56 -4.55 7.68 7.36
CA ARG A 56 -5.54 6.84 8.06
C ARG A 56 -6.68 7.65 8.64
N ALA A 57 -6.40 8.80 9.24
CA ALA A 57 -7.44 9.69 9.78
C ALA A 57 -8.35 10.24 8.66
N ALA A 58 -7.76 10.68 7.54
CA ALA A 58 -8.52 11.14 6.38
C ALA A 58 -9.34 10.01 5.75
N GLY A 59 -8.76 8.83 5.60
CA GLY A 59 -9.42 7.64 5.07
C GLY A 59 -10.60 7.19 5.91
N ALA A 60 -10.42 7.10 7.23
CA ALA A 60 -11.48 6.75 8.16
C ALA A 60 -12.64 7.75 8.11
N ALA A 61 -12.37 9.05 8.16
CA ALA A 61 -13.40 10.08 8.08
C ALA A 61 -14.19 10.03 6.76
N ARG A 62 -13.53 9.71 5.64
CA ARG A 62 -14.20 9.57 4.34
C ARG A 62 -15.00 8.28 4.21
N ALA A 63 -14.43 7.16 4.64
CA ALA A 63 -15.12 5.87 4.64
C ALA A 63 -16.39 5.94 5.50
N GLU A 64 -16.32 6.55 6.68
CA GLU A 64 -17.46 6.75 7.58
C GLU A 64 -18.58 7.57 6.89
N ALA A 65 -18.24 8.63 6.15
CA ALA A 65 -19.21 9.42 5.39
C ALA A 65 -19.91 8.62 4.27
N GLU A 66 -19.29 7.55 3.79
CA GLU A 66 -19.84 6.64 2.77
C GLU A 66 -20.43 5.36 3.38
N GLY A 67 -20.42 5.20 4.71
CA GLY A 67 -20.91 4.01 5.41
C GLY A 67 -20.02 2.77 5.24
N LEU A 68 -18.72 2.98 5.01
CA LEU A 68 -17.70 1.95 4.79
C LEU A 68 -16.76 1.84 6.00
N ASP A 69 -16.15 0.67 6.19
CA ASP A 69 -15.05 0.48 7.14
C ASP A 69 -13.70 0.65 6.44
N PHE A 70 -12.95 1.69 6.82
CA PHE A 70 -11.65 1.95 6.23
C PHE A 70 -10.62 0.85 6.49
N ALA A 71 -10.66 0.19 7.66
CA ALA A 71 -9.75 -0.91 7.95
C ALA A 71 -9.99 -2.10 7.00
N GLN A 72 -11.26 -2.38 6.68
CA GLN A 72 -11.62 -3.39 5.71
C GLN A 72 -11.14 -3.03 4.30
N LEU A 73 -11.21 -1.75 3.91
CA LEU A 73 -10.70 -1.29 2.61
C LEU A 73 -9.18 -1.46 2.50
N VAL A 74 -8.44 -1.22 3.59
CA VAL A 74 -6.98 -1.44 3.63
C VAL A 74 -6.65 -2.93 3.49
N GLU A 75 -7.41 -3.81 4.16
CA GLU A 75 -7.22 -5.26 4.03
C GLU A 75 -7.53 -5.75 2.61
N GLN A 76 -8.63 -5.28 2.01
CA GLN A 76 -8.95 -5.57 0.60
C GLN A 76 -7.83 -5.13 -0.34
N ALA A 77 -7.23 -3.96 -0.09
CA ALA A 77 -6.09 -3.49 -0.88
C ALA A 77 -4.86 -4.43 -0.78
N ARG A 78 -4.63 -5.05 0.39
CA ARG A 78 -3.57 -6.06 0.59
C ARG A 78 -3.85 -7.34 -0.19
N GLU A 79 -5.09 -7.84 -0.09
CA GLU A 79 -5.52 -9.05 -0.79
C GLU A 79 -5.41 -8.91 -2.32
N GLU A 80 -5.81 -7.75 -2.86
CA GLU A 80 -5.74 -7.48 -4.30
C GLU A 80 -4.30 -7.51 -4.84
N GLN A 81 -3.33 -6.99 -4.09
CA GLN A 81 -1.91 -7.05 -4.45
C GLN A 81 -1.35 -8.46 -4.37
N SER A 82 -1.64 -9.20 -3.30
CA SER A 82 -1.21 -10.59 -3.16
C SER A 82 -1.72 -11.43 -4.33
N ALA A 83 -2.97 -11.23 -4.75
CA ALA A 83 -3.55 -11.94 -5.89
C ALA A 83 -2.84 -11.60 -7.22
N GLU A 84 -2.43 -10.34 -7.42
CA GLU A 84 -1.69 -9.91 -8.61
C GLU A 84 -0.27 -10.50 -8.63
N GLU A 85 0.45 -10.47 -7.50
CA GLU A 85 1.78 -11.06 -7.35
C GLU A 85 1.77 -12.58 -7.56
N ASP A 86 0.77 -13.26 -7.01
CA ASP A 86 0.55 -14.70 -7.19
C ASP A 86 0.28 -15.05 -8.66
N TRP A 87 -0.59 -14.28 -9.33
CA TRP A 87 -0.88 -14.49 -10.75
C TRP A 87 0.35 -14.29 -11.63
N MET A 88 1.13 -13.23 -11.40
CA MET A 88 2.37 -12.97 -12.12
C MET A 88 3.39 -14.08 -11.91
N THR A 89 3.49 -14.61 -10.68
CA THR A 89 4.38 -15.73 -10.33
C THR A 89 3.97 -17.00 -11.07
N GLN A 90 2.69 -17.37 -11.04
CA GLN A 90 2.18 -18.55 -11.75
C GLN A 90 2.38 -18.45 -13.26
N ARG A 91 2.11 -17.28 -13.85
CA ARG A 91 2.34 -17.02 -15.28
C ARG A 91 3.81 -17.18 -15.65
N ASN A 92 4.73 -16.64 -14.84
CA ASN A 92 6.17 -16.75 -15.07
C ASN A 92 6.67 -18.20 -14.94
N GLN A 93 6.07 -19.00 -14.06
CA GLN A 93 6.37 -20.43 -13.96
C GLN A 93 5.89 -21.19 -15.20
N GLN A 94 4.66 -20.93 -15.68
CA GLN A 94 4.15 -21.52 -16.91
C GLN A 94 5.00 -21.16 -18.13
N ILE A 95 5.41 -19.89 -18.26
CA ILE A 95 6.31 -19.46 -19.35
C ILE A 95 7.61 -20.26 -19.29
N ARG A 96 8.23 -20.39 -18.10
CA ARG A 96 9.46 -21.19 -17.94
C ARG A 96 9.26 -22.66 -18.31
N GLN A 97 8.15 -23.27 -17.91
CA GLN A 97 7.84 -24.66 -18.26
C GLN A 97 7.67 -24.85 -19.77
N ASN A 98 6.95 -23.94 -20.43
CA ASN A 98 6.75 -24.00 -21.89
C ASN A 98 8.08 -23.82 -22.66
N TRP A 99 8.95 -22.91 -22.22
CA TRP A 99 10.27 -22.73 -22.82
C TRP A 99 11.17 -23.97 -22.65
N LEU A 100 11.05 -24.69 -21.53
CA LEU A 100 11.79 -25.93 -21.30
C LEU A 100 11.25 -27.09 -22.15
N SER A 101 9.92 -27.19 -22.31
CA SER A 101 9.31 -28.23 -23.17
C SER A 101 9.56 -28.02 -24.65
N ASP A 102 9.72 -26.77 -25.11
CA ASP A 102 10.02 -26.45 -26.51
C ASP A 102 11.49 -26.74 -26.90
N LEU A 103 12.36 -27.04 -25.92
CA LEU A 103 13.77 -27.37 -26.13
C LEU A 103 14.06 -28.88 -26.15
N GLU A 104 13.06 -29.72 -25.84
CA GLU A 104 13.12 -31.19 -25.91
C GLU A 104 12.58 -31.72 -27.26
#